data_AF-A0A211YPB9-F1
#
_entry.id   AF-A0A211YPB9-F1
#
_cell.length_a   1.000
_cell.length_b   1.000
_cell.length_c   1.000
_cell.angle_alpha   90.00
_cell.angle_beta   90.00
_cell.angle_gamma   90.00
#
_symmetry.space_group_name_H-M   'P 1'
#
loop_
_entity.id
_entity.type
_entity.pdbx_description
1 polymer ?
#
loop_
_entity_poly.entity_id
_entity_poly.type
_entity_poly.pdbx_seq_one_letter_code
_entity_poly.pdbx_strand_id
1 'polypeptide(L)'
;MPRIVEEQAARVAVAIMRAVGSYRPDAFTDPRYYPDVGSDPETVARYFLVMVAMDHRLSRPGRPYEAVVEGERFHGADLLYRLGRLMLDRDPGFYSPERLARVTVEDVKRWLCVGNVCPPDPEARTALLRDLGSKLQRLYGGSATRLLEESRGMLHTWDPAGPGLVERLRVFEAYGDPVEKKPMLLAKFLERRGLLEIRDPWNKRVPVDNHLTRIALRLGLVELEPSLQRKVEEQTDTTPWEDVLIRTAVREAWHLVARYAGVDEFILDDLLWTMGRKLCIHDRPRCTGCQGHEMCSQGECIFRNVCPTGLGLRRPLEEHRFLNTWWY
;
A
#
# COMPACT_ATOMS: atom_id res chain seq x y z
N MET A 1 15.83 11.07 15.46
CA MET A 1 14.42 11.06 15.06
C MET A 1 14.28 11.88 13.79
N PRO A 2 13.70 11.29 12.73
CA PRO A 2 13.45 12.00 11.49
C PRO A 2 12.61 13.27 11.74
N ARG A 3 13.02 14.37 11.11
CA ARG A 3 12.38 15.69 11.25
C ARG A 3 11.51 15.96 10.03
N ILE A 4 10.26 16.34 10.26
CA ILE A 4 9.36 16.77 9.19
C ILE A 4 9.65 18.23 8.83
N VAL A 5 9.70 18.55 7.54
CA VAL A 5 9.99 19.89 7.03
C VAL A 5 8.68 20.55 6.58
N GLU A 6 8.00 21.24 7.49
CA GLU A 6 6.66 21.80 7.25
C GLU A 6 6.60 22.79 6.07
N GLU A 7 7.59 23.67 5.92
CA GLU A 7 7.67 24.59 4.78
C GLU A 7 7.71 23.82 3.45
N GLN A 8 8.45 22.70 3.43
CA GLN A 8 8.52 21.85 2.26
C GLN A 8 7.19 21.15 1.99
N ALA A 9 6.47 20.71 3.04
CA ALA A 9 5.13 20.16 2.90
C ALA A 9 4.17 21.16 2.25
N ALA A 10 4.22 22.44 2.64
CA ALA A 10 3.41 23.49 2.02
C ALA A 10 3.77 23.71 0.54
N ARG A 11 5.06 23.72 0.18
CA ARG A 11 5.50 23.83 -1.23
C ARG A 11 5.03 22.64 -2.08
N VAL A 12 5.13 21.43 -1.55
CA VAL A 12 4.68 20.20 -2.22
C VAL A 12 3.15 20.19 -2.36
N ALA A 13 2.42 20.67 -1.34
CA ALA A 13 0.96 20.80 -1.38
C ALA A 13 0.47 21.69 -2.53
N VAL A 14 1.16 22.81 -2.79
CA VAL A 14 0.84 23.67 -3.95
C VAL A 14 1.06 22.96 -5.27
N ALA A 15 2.13 22.17 -5.38
CA ALA A 15 2.46 21.45 -6.60
C ALA A 15 1.47 20.31 -6.91
N ILE A 16 1.07 19.52 -5.90
CA ILE A 16 0.20 18.34 -6.09
C ILE A 16 -1.20 18.73 -6.57
N MET A 17 -1.71 19.91 -6.21
CA MET A 17 -3.03 20.39 -6.66
C MET A 17 -3.20 20.37 -8.19
N ARG A 18 -2.10 20.49 -8.95
CA ARG A 18 -2.12 20.42 -10.42
C ARG A 18 -2.54 19.05 -10.95
N ALA A 19 -2.23 17.98 -10.24
CA ALA A 19 -2.59 16.61 -10.61
C ALA A 19 -3.97 16.21 -10.09
N VAL A 20 -4.37 16.73 -8.92
CA VAL A 20 -5.64 16.35 -8.28
C VAL A 20 -6.86 16.73 -9.12
N GLY A 21 -6.86 17.91 -9.75
CA GLY A 21 -8.03 18.43 -10.48
C GLY A 21 -8.47 17.56 -11.67
N SER A 22 -7.54 16.85 -12.31
CA SER A 22 -7.83 15.94 -13.44
C SER A 22 -7.97 14.48 -13.03
N TYR A 23 -7.57 14.12 -11.81
CA TYR A 23 -7.58 12.73 -11.37
C TYR A 23 -8.99 12.18 -11.21
N ARG A 24 -9.16 10.91 -11.55
CA ARG A 24 -10.38 10.14 -11.35
C ARG A 24 -10.00 8.91 -10.53
N PRO A 25 -10.48 8.79 -9.28
CA PRO A 25 -10.16 7.64 -8.44
C PRO A 25 -10.60 6.32 -9.09
N ASP A 26 -9.73 5.32 -9.04
CA ASP A 26 -10.07 3.95 -9.47
C ASP A 26 -11.14 3.37 -8.53
N ALA A 27 -12.22 2.86 -9.10
CA ALA A 27 -13.29 2.18 -8.38
C ALA A 27 -12.93 0.73 -7.98
N PHE A 28 -11.78 0.22 -8.41
CA PHE A 28 -11.32 -1.16 -8.24
C PHE A 28 -12.32 -2.17 -8.80
N THR A 29 -12.71 -1.95 -10.05
CA THR A 29 -13.70 -2.75 -10.79
C THR A 29 -13.13 -3.38 -12.06
N ASP A 30 -11.84 -3.18 -12.36
CA ASP A 30 -11.19 -3.84 -13.49
C ASP A 30 -11.28 -5.38 -13.32
N PRO A 31 -11.97 -6.08 -14.24
CA PRO A 31 -12.23 -7.51 -14.12
C PRO A 31 -10.96 -8.35 -14.25
N ARG A 32 -9.82 -7.75 -14.65
CA ARG A 32 -8.53 -8.43 -14.64
C ARG A 32 -8.02 -8.67 -13.23
N TYR A 33 -8.43 -7.86 -12.25
CA TYR A 33 -7.82 -7.81 -10.93
C TYR A 33 -8.81 -7.94 -9.77
N TYR A 34 -10.08 -7.58 -9.98
CA TYR A 34 -11.03 -7.37 -8.88
C TYR A 34 -12.38 -8.06 -9.13
N PRO A 35 -13.13 -8.38 -8.06
CA PRO A 35 -14.49 -8.92 -8.19
C PRO A 35 -15.40 -7.98 -8.99
N ASP A 36 -16.36 -8.57 -9.70
CA ASP A 36 -17.29 -7.83 -10.54
C ASP A 36 -18.14 -6.84 -9.72
N VAL A 37 -18.72 -5.83 -10.38
CA VAL A 37 -19.53 -4.79 -9.72
C VAL A 37 -20.76 -5.38 -9.00
N GLY A 38 -21.30 -6.50 -9.49
CA GLY A 38 -22.45 -7.19 -8.92
C GLY A 38 -22.14 -8.33 -7.95
N SER A 39 -20.86 -8.58 -7.63
CA SER A 39 -20.51 -9.62 -6.65
C SER A 39 -21.08 -9.30 -5.28
N ASP A 40 -21.44 -10.33 -4.51
CA ASP A 40 -21.99 -10.12 -3.18
C ASP A 40 -20.97 -9.42 -2.25
N PRO A 41 -21.43 -8.56 -1.31
CA PRO A 41 -20.53 -7.78 -0.46
C PRO A 41 -19.56 -8.62 0.39
N GLU A 42 -19.96 -9.82 0.81
CA GLU A 42 -19.11 -10.71 1.60
C GLU A 42 -17.95 -11.25 0.77
N THR A 43 -18.20 -11.64 -0.47
CA THR A 43 -17.15 -12.03 -1.43
C THR A 43 -16.18 -10.88 -1.68
N VAL A 44 -16.69 -9.67 -1.92
CA VAL A 44 -15.84 -8.48 -2.17
C VAL A 44 -14.99 -8.17 -0.93
N ALA A 45 -15.60 -8.15 0.26
CA ALA A 45 -14.89 -7.89 1.52
C ALA A 45 -13.81 -8.94 1.79
N ARG A 46 -14.14 -10.23 1.66
CA ARG A 46 -13.18 -11.33 1.85
C ARG A 46 -12.05 -11.26 0.84
N TYR A 47 -12.36 -10.97 -0.43
CA TYR A 47 -11.34 -10.85 -1.48
C TYR A 47 -10.29 -9.81 -1.09
N PHE A 48 -10.70 -8.57 -0.81
CA PHE A 48 -9.73 -7.52 -0.44
C PHE A 48 -9.03 -7.81 0.89
N LEU A 49 -9.75 -8.34 1.89
CA LEU A 49 -9.15 -8.73 3.18
C LEU A 49 -8.05 -9.80 3.01
N VAL A 50 -8.23 -10.75 2.11
CA VAL A 50 -7.25 -11.81 1.84
C VAL A 50 -6.11 -11.31 0.96
N MET A 51 -6.43 -10.58 -0.11
CA MET A 51 -5.40 -10.10 -1.06
C MET A 51 -4.46 -9.09 -0.40
N VAL A 52 -4.98 -8.14 0.37
CA VAL A 52 -4.16 -7.16 1.12
C VAL A 52 -3.28 -7.84 2.16
N ALA A 53 -3.77 -8.91 2.81
CA ALA A 53 -2.97 -9.63 3.80
C ALA A 53 -1.64 -10.16 3.22
N MET A 54 -1.63 -10.60 1.96
CA MET A 54 -0.45 -11.14 1.28
C MET A 54 0.34 -10.12 0.46
N ASP A 55 -0.16 -8.90 0.33
CA ASP A 55 0.43 -7.84 -0.51
C ASP A 55 1.59 -7.14 0.20
N HIS A 56 2.74 -7.83 0.25
CA HIS A 56 3.98 -7.34 0.83
C HIS A 56 5.20 -7.88 0.09
N ARG A 57 6.24 -7.06 -0.14
CA ARG A 57 7.56 -7.52 -0.64
C ARG A 57 7.49 -8.47 -1.85
N LEU A 58 6.60 -8.19 -2.80
CA LEU A 58 6.38 -9.07 -3.95
C LEU A 58 7.62 -9.19 -4.85
N SER A 59 8.47 -8.17 -4.91
CA SER A 59 9.75 -8.22 -5.62
C SER A 59 10.91 -8.00 -4.66
N ARG A 60 12.02 -8.69 -4.89
CA ARG A 60 13.31 -8.47 -4.21
C ARG A 60 14.38 -8.08 -5.24
N PRO A 61 15.49 -7.42 -4.83
CA PRO A 61 16.61 -7.14 -5.75
C PRO A 61 17.04 -8.40 -6.51
N GLY A 62 17.08 -8.33 -7.83
CA GLY A 62 17.44 -9.45 -8.71
C GLY A 62 16.39 -10.57 -8.84
N ARG A 63 15.25 -10.46 -8.16
CA ARG A 63 14.16 -11.45 -8.20
C ARG A 63 12.80 -10.75 -8.31
N PRO A 64 12.46 -10.22 -9.49
CA PRO A 64 11.15 -9.62 -9.72
C PRO A 64 10.06 -10.70 -9.71
N TYR A 65 8.91 -10.39 -9.12
CA TYR A 65 7.73 -11.23 -9.26
C TYR A 65 6.94 -10.76 -10.47
N GLU A 66 7.18 -11.42 -11.60
CA GLU A 66 6.66 -11.02 -12.89
C GLU A 66 6.47 -12.22 -13.80
N ALA A 67 5.30 -12.32 -14.43
CA ALA A 67 4.96 -13.45 -15.28
C ALA A 67 3.98 -13.03 -16.38
N VAL A 68 3.89 -13.87 -17.42
CA VAL A 68 2.85 -13.77 -18.45
C VAL A 68 1.70 -14.69 -18.05
N VAL A 69 0.50 -14.14 -17.95
CA VAL A 69 -0.74 -14.88 -17.65
C VAL A 69 -1.72 -14.53 -18.76
N GLU A 70 -2.23 -15.55 -19.47
CA GLU A 70 -3.17 -15.37 -20.59
C GLU A 70 -2.69 -14.37 -21.67
N GLY A 71 -1.37 -14.36 -21.94
CA GLY A 71 -0.76 -13.51 -22.97
C GLY A 71 -0.43 -12.09 -22.53
N GLU A 72 -0.81 -11.67 -21.32
CA GLU A 72 -0.47 -10.35 -20.76
C GLU A 72 0.62 -10.47 -19.68
N ARG A 73 1.56 -9.52 -19.65
CA ARG A 73 2.65 -9.46 -18.67
C ARG A 73 2.21 -8.66 -17.45
N PHE A 74 2.29 -9.27 -16.27
CA PHE A 74 1.96 -8.65 -14.98
C PHE A 74 3.18 -8.61 -14.06
N HIS A 75 3.29 -7.55 -13.25
CA HIS A 75 4.43 -7.31 -12.35
C HIS A 75 3.96 -6.96 -10.93
N GLY A 76 4.60 -7.54 -9.91
CA GLY A 76 4.40 -7.19 -8.50
C GLY A 76 2.95 -7.39 -8.06
N ALA A 77 2.36 -6.34 -7.47
CA ALA A 77 0.97 -6.36 -7.02
C ALA A 77 0.00 -6.69 -8.16
N ASP A 78 0.23 -6.19 -9.38
CA ASP A 78 -0.65 -6.45 -10.52
C ASP A 78 -0.73 -7.97 -10.82
N LEU A 79 0.38 -8.72 -10.67
CA LEU A 79 0.39 -10.17 -10.82
C LEU A 79 -0.33 -10.86 -9.64
N LEU A 80 -0.10 -10.39 -8.41
CA LEU A 80 -0.80 -10.91 -7.23
C LEU A 80 -2.32 -10.79 -7.38
N TYR A 81 -2.83 -9.61 -7.71
CA TYR A 81 -4.27 -9.38 -7.87
C TYR A 81 -4.83 -10.10 -9.10
N ARG A 82 -4.06 -10.25 -10.19
CA ARG A 82 -4.49 -11.08 -11.33
C ARG A 82 -4.69 -12.54 -10.93
N LEU A 83 -3.73 -13.15 -10.23
CA LEU A 83 -3.84 -14.53 -9.75
C LEU A 83 -4.91 -14.68 -8.68
N GLY A 84 -5.14 -13.65 -7.87
CA GLY A 84 -6.27 -13.58 -6.95
C GLY A 84 -7.60 -13.66 -7.69
N ARG A 85 -7.79 -12.80 -8.69
CA ARG A 85 -9.01 -12.81 -9.51
C ARG A 85 -9.28 -14.16 -10.16
N LEU A 86 -8.25 -14.80 -10.72
CA LEU A 86 -8.37 -16.13 -11.32
C LEU A 86 -8.70 -17.23 -10.30
N MET A 87 -8.15 -17.14 -9.08
CA MET A 87 -8.54 -18.04 -8.00
C MET A 87 -10.00 -17.85 -7.61
N LEU A 88 -10.45 -16.59 -7.53
CA LEU A 88 -11.84 -16.28 -7.22
C LEU A 88 -12.80 -16.87 -8.25
N ASP A 89 -12.50 -16.79 -9.56
CA ASP A 89 -13.33 -17.42 -10.60
C ASP A 89 -13.36 -18.94 -10.49
N ARG A 90 -12.20 -19.54 -10.28
CA ARG A 90 -12.05 -21.00 -10.27
C ARG A 90 -12.65 -21.62 -9.00
N ASP A 91 -12.44 -20.98 -7.87
CA ASP A 91 -12.72 -21.53 -6.56
C ASP A 91 -12.96 -20.41 -5.52
N PRO A 92 -14.15 -19.77 -5.53
CA PRO A 92 -14.48 -18.72 -4.56
C PRO A 92 -14.37 -19.20 -3.11
N GLY A 93 -14.62 -20.49 -2.87
CA GLY A 93 -14.51 -21.11 -1.56
C GLY A 93 -13.09 -21.06 -0.99
N PHE A 94 -12.05 -20.89 -1.81
CA PHE A 94 -10.68 -20.72 -1.32
C PHE A 94 -10.54 -19.57 -0.32
N TYR A 95 -11.33 -18.51 -0.51
CA TYR A 95 -11.37 -17.32 0.35
C TYR A 95 -12.18 -17.53 1.64
N SER A 96 -12.77 -18.71 1.86
CA SER A 96 -13.53 -18.99 3.09
C SER A 96 -12.57 -19.07 4.29
N PRO A 97 -12.97 -18.52 5.46
CA PRO A 97 -12.13 -18.56 6.65
C PRO A 97 -11.70 -19.99 7.05
N GLU A 98 -12.58 -20.98 6.87
CA GLU A 98 -12.30 -22.38 7.19
C GLU A 98 -11.23 -22.98 6.28
N ARG A 99 -11.21 -22.58 4.99
CA ARG A 99 -10.20 -23.05 4.04
C ARG A 99 -8.87 -22.32 4.23
N LEU A 100 -8.92 -21.01 4.46
CA LEU A 100 -7.73 -20.22 4.79
C LEU A 100 -7.05 -20.74 6.06
N ALA A 101 -7.81 -21.10 7.10
CA ALA A 101 -7.27 -21.65 8.34
C ALA A 101 -6.48 -22.97 8.15
N ARG A 102 -6.71 -23.69 7.04
CA ARG A 102 -6.09 -24.99 6.74
C ARG A 102 -5.16 -24.97 5.51
N VAL A 103 -5.00 -23.82 4.85
CA VAL A 103 -4.21 -23.70 3.62
C VAL A 103 -2.77 -24.18 3.84
N THR A 104 -2.19 -24.89 2.88
CA THR A 104 -0.80 -25.36 2.94
C THR A 104 0.15 -24.45 2.16
N VAL A 105 1.46 -24.59 2.39
CA VAL A 105 2.47 -23.86 1.61
C VAL A 105 2.38 -24.26 0.14
N GLU A 106 2.10 -25.53 -0.12
CA GLU A 106 1.88 -26.08 -1.45
C GLU A 106 0.62 -25.50 -2.11
N ASP A 107 -0.45 -25.26 -1.36
CA ASP A 107 -1.63 -24.54 -1.88
C ASP A 107 -1.27 -23.11 -2.30
N VAL A 108 -0.53 -22.38 -1.45
CA VAL A 108 -0.10 -21.00 -1.74
C VAL A 108 0.85 -20.96 -2.94
N LYS A 109 1.79 -21.91 -3.05
CA LYS A 109 2.68 -22.04 -4.21
C LYS A 109 1.89 -22.38 -5.47
N ARG A 110 0.94 -23.34 -5.41
CA ARG A 110 0.07 -23.66 -6.56
C ARG A 110 -0.79 -22.48 -7.00
N TRP A 111 -1.15 -21.60 -6.09
CA TRP A 111 -1.91 -20.40 -6.39
C TRP A 111 -1.05 -19.29 -6.98
N LEU A 112 0.03 -18.93 -6.29
CA LEU A 112 0.77 -17.70 -6.56
C LEU A 112 2.02 -17.92 -7.42
N CYS A 113 2.38 -19.16 -7.76
CA CYS A 113 3.50 -19.40 -8.67
C CYS A 113 3.03 -19.59 -10.11
N VAL A 114 3.71 -18.94 -11.05
CA VAL A 114 3.57 -19.15 -12.49
C VAL A 114 4.88 -19.75 -13.01
N GLY A 115 4.88 -21.06 -13.25
CA GLY A 115 6.12 -21.80 -13.54
C GLY A 115 7.11 -21.68 -12.37
N ASN A 116 8.30 -21.15 -12.64
CA ASN A 116 9.35 -20.93 -11.63
C ASN A 116 9.27 -19.56 -10.94
N VAL A 117 8.32 -18.71 -11.34
CA VAL A 117 8.13 -17.39 -10.73
C VAL A 117 7.16 -17.52 -9.58
N CYS A 118 7.63 -17.28 -8.36
CA CYS A 118 6.83 -17.29 -7.14
C CYS A 118 7.05 -15.98 -6.37
N PRO A 119 6.07 -15.50 -5.59
CA PRO A 119 6.33 -14.41 -4.67
C PRO A 119 7.35 -14.90 -3.62
N PRO A 120 8.16 -13.99 -3.04
CA PRO A 120 9.01 -14.32 -1.92
C PRO A 120 8.22 -14.93 -0.74
N ASP A 121 8.90 -15.67 0.13
CA ASP A 121 8.38 -16.09 1.44
C ASP A 121 6.96 -16.73 1.43
N PRO A 122 6.70 -17.76 0.60
CA PRO A 122 5.39 -18.43 0.55
C PRO A 122 4.99 -19.04 1.90
N GLU A 123 5.96 -19.45 2.72
CA GLU A 123 5.74 -19.95 4.09
C GLU A 123 5.14 -18.85 4.99
N ALA A 124 5.67 -17.62 4.92
CA ALA A 124 5.14 -16.49 5.67
C ALA A 124 3.71 -16.15 5.22
N ARG A 125 3.46 -16.08 3.91
CA ARG A 125 2.11 -15.88 3.35
C ARG A 125 1.12 -16.93 3.84
N THR A 126 1.54 -18.19 3.87
CA THR A 126 0.71 -19.29 4.39
C THR A 126 0.35 -19.08 5.86
N ALA A 127 1.31 -18.67 6.70
CA ALA A 127 1.04 -18.37 8.10
C ALA A 127 0.03 -17.21 8.25
N LEU A 128 0.21 -16.13 7.50
CA LEU A 128 -0.70 -14.98 7.50
C LEU A 128 -2.14 -15.37 7.11
N LEU A 129 -2.31 -16.21 6.10
CA LEU A 129 -3.63 -16.69 5.67
C LEU A 129 -4.28 -17.60 6.73
N ARG A 130 -3.51 -18.48 7.35
CA ARG A 130 -4.01 -19.36 8.43
C ARG A 130 -4.47 -18.54 9.63
N ASP A 131 -3.67 -17.56 10.02
CA ASP A 131 -3.98 -16.62 11.10
C ASP A 131 -5.27 -15.85 10.80
N LEU A 132 -5.36 -15.29 9.60
CA LEU A 132 -6.54 -14.58 9.11
C LEU A 132 -7.80 -15.44 9.16
N GLY A 133 -7.78 -16.64 8.56
CA GLY A 133 -8.91 -17.54 8.52
C GLY A 133 -9.37 -17.97 9.92
N SER A 134 -8.43 -18.37 10.77
CA SER A 134 -8.71 -18.82 12.14
C SER A 134 -9.33 -17.72 12.99
N LYS A 135 -8.76 -16.50 12.96
CA LYS A 135 -9.26 -15.37 13.76
C LYS A 135 -10.56 -14.81 13.19
N LEU A 136 -10.76 -14.79 11.87
CA LEU A 136 -12.00 -14.33 11.27
C LEU A 136 -13.17 -15.26 11.65
N GLN A 137 -12.92 -16.58 11.68
CA GLN A 137 -13.90 -17.55 12.19
C GLN A 137 -14.27 -17.28 13.65
N ARG A 138 -13.25 -17.14 14.51
CA ARG A 138 -13.43 -17.06 15.97
C ARG A 138 -14.04 -15.73 16.42
N LEU A 139 -13.60 -14.62 15.81
CA LEU A 139 -13.95 -13.27 16.26
C LEU A 139 -15.19 -12.72 15.56
N TYR A 140 -15.44 -13.14 14.31
CA TYR A 140 -16.50 -12.56 13.47
C TYR A 140 -17.40 -13.63 12.84
N GLY A 141 -17.35 -14.88 13.33
CA GLY A 141 -18.17 -15.98 12.80
C GLY A 141 -17.89 -16.29 11.32
N GLY A 142 -16.71 -15.92 10.82
CA GLY A 142 -16.31 -16.11 9.43
C GLY A 142 -16.80 -15.02 8.47
N SER A 143 -17.42 -13.95 8.95
CA SER A 143 -17.91 -12.85 8.12
C SER A 143 -16.94 -11.66 8.11
N ALA A 144 -16.43 -11.32 6.94
CA ALA A 144 -15.66 -10.11 6.69
C ALA A 144 -16.56 -8.87 6.73
N THR A 145 -17.80 -8.94 6.25
CA THR A 145 -18.76 -7.82 6.38
C THR A 145 -19.09 -7.51 7.84
N ARG A 146 -19.26 -8.52 8.70
CA ARG A 146 -19.43 -8.29 10.15
C ARG A 146 -18.25 -7.53 10.75
N LEU A 147 -17.00 -7.85 10.37
CA LEU A 147 -15.82 -7.08 10.80
C LEU A 147 -15.93 -5.60 10.41
N LEU A 148 -16.47 -5.29 9.23
CA LEU A 148 -16.69 -3.91 8.77
C LEU A 148 -17.86 -3.24 9.50
N GLU A 149 -19.00 -3.92 9.64
CA GLU A 149 -20.18 -3.42 10.35
C GLU A 149 -19.85 -3.05 11.79
N GLU A 150 -19.08 -3.90 12.48
CA GLU A 150 -18.66 -3.68 13.86
C GLU A 150 -17.66 -2.51 14.01
N SER A 151 -16.98 -2.09 12.94
CA SER A 151 -16.19 -0.86 12.95
C SER A 151 -17.06 0.41 12.96
N ARG A 152 -18.34 0.29 12.60
CA ARG A 152 -19.32 1.39 12.55
C ARG A 152 -18.91 2.55 11.63
N GLY A 153 -18.06 2.27 10.65
CA GLY A 153 -17.49 3.26 9.74
C GLY A 153 -16.37 4.11 10.33
N MET A 154 -15.84 3.75 11.50
CA MET A 154 -14.73 4.46 12.13
C MET A 154 -13.40 3.76 11.78
N LEU A 155 -12.41 4.50 11.30
CA LEU A 155 -11.05 3.98 11.12
C LEU A 155 -10.36 3.78 12.46
N HIS A 156 -10.42 4.80 13.31
CA HIS A 156 -9.83 4.80 14.65
C HIS A 156 -10.84 5.26 15.69
N THR A 157 -10.79 4.66 16.88
CA THR A 157 -11.57 5.13 18.03
C THR A 157 -10.75 5.15 19.31
N TRP A 158 -11.07 6.09 20.20
CA TRP A 158 -10.52 6.13 21.56
C TRP A 158 -11.34 5.29 22.55
N ASP A 159 -12.47 4.72 22.09
CA ASP A 159 -13.39 3.90 22.88
C ASP A 159 -12.96 2.43 22.83
N PRO A 160 -12.40 1.88 23.92
CA PRO A 160 -11.96 0.48 23.94
C PRO A 160 -13.12 -0.52 23.81
N ALA A 161 -14.36 -0.12 24.15
CA ALA A 161 -15.55 -0.96 24.01
C ALA A 161 -16.09 -0.97 22.57
N GLY A 162 -15.54 -0.11 21.71
CA GLY A 162 -16.01 0.07 20.35
C GLY A 162 -14.88 0.40 19.38
N PRO A 163 -13.92 -0.51 19.17
CA PRO A 163 -12.74 -0.28 18.35
C PRO A 163 -13.11 0.03 16.89
N GLY A 164 -12.34 0.91 16.26
CA GLY A 164 -12.41 1.19 14.83
C GLY A 164 -11.86 0.05 13.98
N LEU A 165 -11.91 0.21 12.67
CA LEU A 165 -11.44 -0.79 11.71
C LEU A 165 -9.96 -1.13 11.94
N VAL A 166 -9.11 -0.13 12.20
CA VAL A 166 -7.67 -0.35 12.38
C VAL A 166 -7.39 -1.13 13.66
N GLU A 167 -8.00 -0.76 14.80
CA GLU A 167 -7.85 -1.52 16.04
C GLU A 167 -8.34 -2.97 15.91
N ARG A 168 -9.46 -3.17 15.20
CA ARG A 168 -10.01 -4.50 14.92
C ARG A 168 -9.09 -5.34 14.05
N LEU A 169 -8.38 -4.73 13.12
CA LEU A 169 -7.45 -5.42 12.22
C LEU A 169 -6.14 -5.80 12.91
N ARG A 170 -5.69 -5.06 13.93
CA ARG A 170 -4.41 -5.33 14.63
C ARG A 170 -4.27 -6.73 15.22
N VAL A 171 -5.39 -7.41 15.50
CA VAL A 171 -5.36 -8.80 16.00
C VAL A 171 -4.88 -9.78 14.93
N PHE A 172 -4.99 -9.46 13.65
CA PHE A 172 -4.55 -10.30 12.54
C PHE A 172 -3.09 -9.97 12.20
N GLU A 173 -2.24 -10.99 12.15
CA GLU A 173 -0.79 -10.82 11.98
C GLU A 173 -0.44 -10.05 10.71
N ALA A 174 -1.21 -10.26 9.64
CA ALA A 174 -1.01 -9.60 8.36
C ALA A 174 -1.22 -8.08 8.42
N TYR A 175 -1.98 -7.61 9.39
CA TYR A 175 -2.38 -6.21 9.59
C TYR A 175 -1.70 -5.56 10.80
N GLY A 176 -0.78 -6.28 11.47
CA GLY A 176 -0.03 -5.81 12.64
C GLY A 176 1.10 -4.83 12.32
N ASP A 177 1.10 -4.21 11.14
CA ASP A 177 2.06 -3.17 10.78
C ASP A 177 1.91 -1.95 11.71
N PRO A 178 2.95 -1.56 12.46
CA PRO A 178 2.88 -0.41 13.37
C PRO A 178 2.52 0.92 12.70
N VAL A 179 2.73 1.03 11.38
CA VAL A 179 2.44 2.25 10.60
C VAL A 179 1.18 2.09 9.72
N GLU A 180 0.47 0.96 9.85
CA GLU A 180 -0.90 0.76 9.37
C GLU A 180 -1.08 0.83 7.85
N LYS A 181 -0.05 0.51 7.05
CA LYS A 181 -0.14 0.54 5.57
C LYS A 181 -1.26 -0.36 5.06
N LYS A 182 -1.30 -1.62 5.48
CA LYS A 182 -2.32 -2.58 5.02
C LYS A 182 -3.73 -2.25 5.52
N PRO A 183 -3.96 -1.88 6.79
CA PRO A 183 -5.26 -1.36 7.23
C PRO A 183 -5.77 -0.19 6.39
N MET A 184 -4.92 0.81 6.11
CA MET A 184 -5.31 1.97 5.29
C MET A 184 -5.56 1.59 3.82
N LEU A 185 -4.74 0.70 3.26
CA LEU A 185 -4.93 0.18 1.90
C LEU A 185 -6.26 -0.58 1.78
N LEU A 186 -6.57 -1.43 2.77
CA LEU A 186 -7.84 -2.16 2.81
C LEU A 186 -9.03 -1.19 2.91
N ALA A 187 -8.96 -0.20 3.82
CA ALA A 187 -9.99 0.82 3.95
C ALA A 187 -10.22 1.57 2.64
N LYS A 188 -9.16 1.92 1.91
CA LYS A 188 -9.23 2.53 0.57
C LYS A 188 -10.00 1.66 -0.42
N PHE A 189 -9.66 0.37 -0.52
CA PHE A 189 -10.36 -0.54 -1.43
C PHE A 189 -11.85 -0.65 -1.08
N LEU A 190 -12.16 -0.84 0.20
CA LEU A 190 -13.53 -1.04 0.66
C LEU A 190 -14.40 0.22 0.54
N GLU A 191 -13.84 1.40 0.80
CA GLU A 191 -14.53 2.68 0.61
C GLU A 191 -14.92 2.87 -0.86
N ARG A 192 -13.97 2.68 -1.78
CA ARG A 192 -14.24 2.88 -3.22
C ARG A 192 -15.14 1.82 -3.83
N ARG A 193 -15.23 0.64 -3.19
CA ARG A 193 -16.21 -0.39 -3.53
C ARG A 193 -17.57 -0.16 -2.87
N GLY A 194 -17.74 0.87 -2.04
CA GLY A 194 -18.99 1.20 -1.37
C GLY A 194 -19.34 0.28 -0.20
N LEU A 195 -18.38 -0.50 0.31
CA LEU A 195 -18.59 -1.43 1.44
C LEU A 195 -18.26 -0.78 2.80
N LEU A 196 -17.51 0.32 2.79
CA LEU A 196 -17.13 1.05 4.01
C LEU A 196 -17.38 2.54 3.82
N GLU A 197 -18.36 3.08 4.54
CA GLU A 197 -18.53 4.52 4.67
C GLU A 197 -17.65 5.03 5.83
N ILE A 198 -16.59 5.78 5.51
CA ILE A 198 -15.67 6.31 6.52
C ILE A 198 -16.26 7.59 7.13
N ARG A 199 -16.57 7.54 8.42
CA ARG A 199 -17.23 8.63 9.18
C ARG A 199 -16.25 9.58 9.87
N ASP A 200 -15.00 9.16 9.99
CA ASP A 200 -13.89 9.93 10.54
C ASP A 200 -12.80 10.18 9.48
N PRO A 201 -13.11 10.88 8.37
CA PRO A 201 -12.18 11.03 7.25
C PRO A 201 -10.85 11.72 7.62
N TRP A 202 -10.80 12.47 8.73
CA TRP A 202 -9.57 13.05 9.29
C TRP A 202 -8.57 12.00 9.83
N ASN A 203 -9.02 10.77 10.05
CA ASN A 203 -8.19 9.62 10.44
C ASN A 203 -7.66 8.83 9.24
N LYS A 204 -8.05 9.16 8.00
CA LYS A 204 -7.41 8.59 6.81
C LYS A 204 -5.92 8.91 6.85
N ARG A 205 -5.10 7.94 6.47
CA ARG A 205 -3.66 8.11 6.26
C ARG A 205 -3.23 7.48 4.95
N VAL A 206 -2.23 8.05 4.30
CA VAL A 206 -1.59 7.39 3.14
C VAL A 206 -1.01 6.01 3.55
N PRO A 207 -1.29 4.94 2.79
CA PRO A 207 -0.64 3.62 2.94
C PRO A 207 0.88 3.66 2.63
N VAL A 208 1.70 4.15 3.56
CA VAL A 208 3.14 4.35 3.32
C VAL A 208 3.87 3.06 2.98
N ASP A 209 4.31 2.96 1.73
CA ASP A 209 5.19 1.92 1.20
C ASP A 209 6.57 2.49 0.83
N ASN A 210 7.41 1.66 0.20
CA ASN A 210 8.74 2.06 -0.27
C ASN A 210 8.70 3.22 -1.27
N HIS A 211 7.68 3.29 -2.14
CA HIS A 211 7.55 4.33 -3.15
C HIS A 211 7.27 5.68 -2.49
N LEU A 212 6.29 5.72 -1.58
CA LEU A 212 5.92 6.93 -0.84
C LEU A 212 7.08 7.41 0.04
N THR A 213 7.83 6.49 0.67
CA THR A 213 9.04 6.83 1.43
C THR A 213 10.12 7.44 0.54
N ARG A 214 10.46 6.80 -0.59
CA ARG A 214 11.48 7.32 -1.51
C ARG A 214 11.11 8.71 -2.03
N ILE A 215 9.85 8.91 -2.43
CA ILE A 215 9.39 10.22 -2.90
C ILE A 215 9.52 11.26 -1.80
N ALA A 216 9.08 10.97 -0.57
CA ALA A 216 9.17 11.91 0.55
C ALA A 216 10.61 12.33 0.87
N LEU A 217 11.55 11.38 0.88
CA LEU A 217 12.97 11.65 1.12
C LEU A 217 13.58 12.51 0.00
N ARG A 218 13.29 12.20 -1.27
CA ARG A 218 13.77 12.99 -2.43
C ARG A 218 13.17 14.39 -2.48
N LEU A 219 11.93 14.55 -2.03
CA LEU A 219 11.29 15.86 -1.88
C LEU A 219 11.86 16.65 -0.70
N GLY A 220 12.58 16.02 0.22
CA GLY A 220 13.02 16.66 1.47
C GLY A 220 11.86 16.96 2.42
N LEU A 221 10.76 16.20 2.34
CA LEU A 221 9.66 16.29 3.30
C LEU A 221 10.08 15.82 4.69
N VAL A 222 11.03 14.88 4.72
CA VAL A 222 11.60 14.31 5.94
C VAL A 222 13.12 14.41 5.86
N GLU A 223 13.74 14.94 6.91
CA GLU A 223 15.17 14.94 7.11
C GLU A 223 15.56 13.85 8.11
N LEU A 224 16.54 13.04 7.75
CA LEU A 224 17.03 11.97 8.59
C LEU A 224 18.22 12.46 9.43
N GLU A 225 18.35 11.95 10.67
CA GLU A 225 19.60 12.14 11.41
C GLU A 225 20.81 11.51 10.67
N PRO A 226 22.04 11.98 10.92
CA PRO A 226 23.22 11.54 10.17
C PRO A 226 23.45 10.03 10.10
N SER A 227 23.10 9.29 11.16
CA SER A 227 23.23 7.82 11.19
C SER A 227 22.24 7.14 10.25
N LEU A 228 20.96 7.52 10.28
CA LEU A 228 19.93 6.99 9.37
C LEU A 228 20.19 7.43 7.93
N GLN A 229 20.57 8.69 7.72
CA GLN A 229 20.93 9.21 6.42
C GLN A 229 22.02 8.37 5.77
N ARG A 230 23.09 8.04 6.51
CA ARG A 230 24.17 7.17 6.04
C ARG A 230 23.65 5.78 5.67
N LYS A 231 22.79 5.18 6.48
CA LYS A 231 22.23 3.85 6.16
C LYS A 231 21.43 3.85 4.86
N VAL A 232 20.63 4.90 4.64
CA VAL A 232 19.85 5.08 3.41
C VAL A 232 20.76 5.30 2.20
N GLU A 233 21.78 6.15 2.32
CA GLU A 233 22.75 6.41 1.24
C GLU A 233 23.58 5.18 0.88
N GLU A 234 24.02 4.42 1.87
CA GLU A 234 24.84 3.22 1.71
C GLU A 234 23.99 1.95 1.47
N GLN A 235 22.66 2.06 1.51
CA GLN A 235 21.73 0.93 1.37
C GLN A 235 22.04 -0.24 2.32
N THR A 236 22.35 0.11 3.58
CA THR A 236 22.55 -0.85 4.67
C THR A 236 21.24 -1.10 5.42
N ASP A 237 21.11 -2.29 6.02
CA ASP A 237 19.86 -2.70 6.65
C ASP A 237 19.50 -1.81 7.86
N THR A 238 18.25 -1.36 7.88
CA THR A 238 17.66 -0.70 9.05
C THR A 238 17.04 -1.72 10.00
N THR A 239 17.03 -1.39 11.28
CA THR A 239 16.31 -2.16 12.30
C THR A 239 14.79 -1.93 12.18
N PRO A 240 13.96 -2.80 12.78
CA PRO A 240 12.51 -2.60 12.79
C PRO A 240 12.08 -1.26 13.42
N TRP A 241 12.80 -0.77 14.44
CA TRP A 241 12.51 0.52 15.05
C TRP A 241 12.84 1.69 14.13
N GLU A 242 13.97 1.61 13.42
CA GLU A 242 14.35 2.64 12.45
C GLU A 242 13.37 2.69 11.27
N ASP A 243 12.90 1.52 10.80
CA ASP A 243 11.84 1.41 9.80
C ASP A 243 10.56 2.15 10.24
N VAL A 244 10.07 1.85 11.45
CA VAL A 244 8.89 2.49 12.02
C VAL A 244 9.09 4.00 12.17
N LEU A 245 10.25 4.45 12.65
CA LEU A 245 10.54 5.88 12.80
C LEU A 245 10.50 6.63 11.47
N ILE A 246 11.14 6.08 10.43
CA ILE A 246 11.16 6.69 9.10
C ILE A 246 9.76 6.71 8.52
N ARG A 247 9.06 5.56 8.52
CA ARG A 247 7.73 5.45 7.93
C ARG A 247 6.67 6.29 8.66
N THR A 248 6.76 6.41 9.98
CA THR A 248 5.87 7.29 10.75
C THR A 248 6.08 8.74 10.36
N ALA A 249 7.34 9.21 10.30
CA ALA A 249 7.63 10.59 9.87
C ALA A 249 7.17 10.86 8.43
N VAL A 250 7.33 9.90 7.52
CA VAL A 250 6.83 9.99 6.14
C VAL A 250 5.31 10.07 6.12
N ARG A 251 4.60 9.24 6.90
CA ARG A 251 3.14 9.25 6.99
C ARG A 251 2.63 10.61 7.46
N GLU A 252 3.21 11.14 8.53
CA GLU A 252 2.82 12.45 9.07
C GLU A 252 3.20 13.60 8.13
N ALA A 253 4.31 13.50 7.40
CA ALA A 253 4.68 14.49 6.39
C ALA A 253 3.67 14.52 5.23
N TRP A 254 3.21 13.36 4.76
CA TRP A 254 2.16 13.29 3.74
C TRP A 254 0.80 13.73 4.27
N HIS A 255 0.47 13.43 5.53
CA HIS A 255 -0.72 13.96 6.19
C HIS A 255 -0.73 15.50 6.17
N LEU A 256 0.41 16.15 6.47
CA LEU A 256 0.55 17.60 6.38
C LEU A 256 0.39 18.12 4.94
N VAL A 257 0.96 17.44 3.95
CA VAL A 257 0.77 17.80 2.53
C VAL A 257 -0.71 17.72 2.15
N ALA A 258 -1.40 16.64 2.53
CA ALA A 258 -2.82 16.44 2.25
C ALA A 258 -3.68 17.55 2.88
N ARG A 259 -3.40 17.87 4.16
CA ARG A 259 -4.04 18.96 4.91
C ARG A 259 -3.86 20.31 4.24
N TYR A 260 -2.64 20.65 3.82
CA TYR A 260 -2.36 21.92 3.14
C TYR A 260 -2.95 22.00 1.74
N ALA A 261 -3.03 20.88 1.02
CA ALA A 261 -3.62 20.81 -0.31
C ALA A 261 -5.15 20.66 -0.30
N GLY A 262 -5.76 20.34 0.85
CA GLY A 262 -7.19 20.05 0.95
C GLY A 262 -7.61 18.81 0.15
N VAL A 263 -6.73 17.80 0.05
CA VAL A 263 -6.96 16.57 -0.74
C VAL A 263 -7.17 15.37 0.18
N ASP A 264 -8.04 14.45 -0.26
CA ASP A 264 -8.22 13.16 0.39
C ASP A 264 -6.92 12.32 0.31
N GLU A 265 -6.51 11.71 1.42
CA GLU A 265 -5.24 10.98 1.49
C GLU A 265 -5.21 9.71 0.63
N PHE A 266 -6.35 9.08 0.35
CA PHE A 266 -6.38 7.96 -0.57
C PHE A 266 -6.23 8.39 -2.04
N ILE A 267 -6.66 9.61 -2.38
CA ILE A 267 -6.37 10.20 -3.69
C ILE A 267 -4.88 10.56 -3.80
N LEU A 268 -4.32 11.15 -2.74
CA LEU A 268 -2.90 11.46 -2.67
C LEU A 268 -2.05 10.19 -2.85
N ASP A 269 -2.40 9.12 -2.15
CA ASP A 269 -1.72 7.82 -2.26
C ASP A 269 -1.70 7.31 -3.71
N ASP A 270 -2.82 7.32 -4.43
CA ASP A 270 -2.84 6.83 -5.80
C ASP A 270 -1.86 7.58 -6.73
N LEU A 271 -1.84 8.92 -6.62
CA LEU A 271 -0.98 9.78 -7.40
C LEU A 271 0.50 9.50 -7.09
N LEU A 272 0.84 9.34 -5.81
CA LEU A 272 2.20 9.08 -5.36
C LEU A 272 2.66 7.66 -5.71
N TRP A 273 1.79 6.66 -5.53
CA TRP A 273 2.10 5.27 -5.81
C TRP A 273 2.36 5.04 -7.31
N THR A 274 1.50 5.56 -8.17
CA THR A 274 1.69 5.50 -9.64
C THR A 274 2.94 6.27 -10.07
N MET A 275 3.18 7.46 -9.50
CA MET A 275 4.40 8.23 -9.73
C MET A 275 5.65 7.46 -9.34
N GLY A 276 5.67 6.81 -8.18
CA GLY A 276 6.82 6.05 -7.69
C GLY A 276 7.18 4.88 -8.60
N ARG A 277 6.18 4.26 -9.23
CA ARG A 277 6.36 3.16 -10.19
C ARG A 277 6.83 3.63 -11.57
N LYS A 278 6.38 4.80 -12.05
CA LYS A 278 6.53 5.21 -13.47
C LYS A 278 7.48 6.39 -13.69
N LEU A 279 7.60 7.30 -12.73
CA LEU A 279 8.35 8.54 -12.84
C LEU A 279 9.49 8.63 -11.83
N CYS A 280 9.18 8.57 -10.53
CA CYS A 280 10.15 8.66 -9.44
C CYS A 280 10.76 7.29 -9.11
N ILE A 281 11.26 6.62 -10.16
CA ILE A 281 11.86 5.29 -10.09
C ILE A 281 13.23 5.30 -9.40
N HIS A 282 13.70 4.12 -9.01
CA HIS A 282 15.04 3.91 -8.45
C HIS A 282 16.14 4.43 -9.39
N ASP A 283 17.22 4.95 -8.81
CA ASP A 283 18.44 5.50 -9.43
C ASP A 283 18.24 6.72 -10.34
N ARG A 284 17.35 6.62 -11.33
CA ARG A 284 17.19 7.59 -12.42
C ARG A 284 15.74 8.06 -12.53
N PRO A 285 15.27 8.94 -11.63
CA PRO A 285 13.93 9.51 -11.73
C PRO A 285 13.76 10.33 -13.02
N ARG A 286 12.59 10.23 -13.64
CA ARG A 286 12.22 10.96 -14.87
C ARG A 286 11.65 12.34 -14.52
N CYS A 287 12.50 13.22 -14.00
CA CYS A 287 12.11 14.57 -13.59
C CYS A 287 11.76 15.50 -14.77
N THR A 288 12.37 15.26 -15.94
CA THR A 288 12.13 15.94 -17.22
C THR A 288 11.86 14.90 -18.30
N GLY A 289 11.20 15.32 -19.39
CA GLY A 289 10.80 14.44 -20.49
C GLY A 289 9.71 13.43 -20.11
N CYS A 290 8.93 13.67 -19.05
CA CYS A 290 7.79 12.80 -18.73
C CYS A 290 6.62 13.08 -19.67
N GLN A 291 5.78 12.09 -19.93
CA GLN A 291 4.56 12.21 -20.74
C GLN A 291 3.51 11.21 -20.27
N GLY A 292 2.22 11.52 -20.48
CA GLY A 292 1.11 10.57 -20.30
C GLY A 292 0.87 10.11 -18.86
N HIS A 293 1.13 10.97 -17.87
CA HIS A 293 0.87 10.71 -16.46
C HIS A 293 0.38 11.98 -15.77
N GLU A 294 -0.57 11.85 -14.84
CA GLU A 294 -1.16 12.91 -14.02
C GLU A 294 -0.13 13.73 -13.25
N MET A 295 1.02 13.14 -12.93
CA MET A 295 2.11 13.77 -12.18
C MET A 295 3.11 14.48 -13.10
N CYS A 296 2.75 14.63 -14.38
CA CYS A 296 3.53 15.28 -15.40
C CYS A 296 2.77 16.47 -15.99
N SER A 297 3.44 17.62 -16.11
CA SER A 297 2.90 18.82 -16.74
C SER A 297 3.96 19.44 -17.63
N GLN A 298 3.59 19.73 -18.89
CA GLN A 298 4.47 20.34 -19.89
C GLN A 298 5.83 19.62 -20.08
N GLY A 299 5.83 18.29 -19.98
CA GLY A 299 7.05 17.49 -20.12
C GLY A 299 7.88 17.37 -18.84
N GLU A 300 7.42 17.89 -17.70
CA GLU A 300 8.17 17.90 -16.44
C GLU A 300 7.35 17.34 -15.28
N CYS A 301 8.03 16.72 -14.32
CA CYS A 301 7.41 16.28 -13.08
C CYS A 301 6.85 17.50 -12.33
N ILE A 302 5.60 17.44 -11.85
CA ILE A 302 4.97 18.57 -11.15
C ILE A 302 5.76 19.03 -9.92
N PHE A 303 6.54 18.13 -9.32
CA PHE A 303 7.39 18.42 -8.18
C PHE A 303 8.77 18.94 -8.54
N ARG A 304 9.18 18.97 -9.82
CA ARG A 304 10.55 19.29 -10.23
C ARG A 304 11.08 20.57 -9.56
N ASN A 305 10.28 21.63 -9.57
CA ASN A 305 10.67 22.95 -9.06
C ASN A 305 10.68 23.08 -7.54
N VAL A 306 10.12 22.10 -6.83
CA VAL A 306 10.12 22.06 -5.35
C VAL A 306 10.96 20.90 -4.81
N CYS A 307 11.41 19.98 -5.66
CA CYS A 307 12.16 18.80 -5.29
C CYS A 307 13.68 19.07 -5.38
N PRO A 308 14.45 18.97 -4.28
CA PRO A 308 15.91 19.10 -4.35
C PRO A 308 16.57 18.15 -5.38
N THR A 309 16.08 16.92 -5.51
CA THR A 309 16.53 16.00 -6.57
C THR A 309 16.10 16.46 -7.97
N GLY A 310 14.88 16.97 -8.13
CA GLY A 310 14.36 17.49 -9.40
C GLY A 310 15.12 18.73 -9.90
N LEU A 311 15.60 19.57 -8.98
CA LEU A 311 16.46 20.72 -9.24
C LEU A 311 17.94 20.35 -9.47
N GLY A 312 18.33 19.09 -9.28
CA GLY A 312 19.73 18.65 -9.35
C GLY A 312 20.60 19.08 -8.17
N LEU A 313 19.99 19.57 -7.08
CA LEU A 313 20.70 20.03 -5.87
C LEU A 313 21.13 18.86 -4.96
N ARG A 314 20.47 17.71 -5.09
CA ARG A 314 20.79 16.49 -4.33
C ARG A 314 20.77 15.28 -5.25
N ARG A 315 21.64 14.31 -4.99
CA ARG A 315 21.57 13.00 -5.63
C ARG A 315 20.23 12.33 -5.26
N PRO A 316 19.63 11.53 -6.17
CA PRO A 316 18.45 10.76 -5.84
C PRO A 316 18.75 9.80 -4.68
N LEU A 317 18.03 9.93 -3.57
CA LEU A 317 18.06 8.97 -2.47
C LEU A 317 17.06 7.84 -2.76
N GLU A 318 17.40 6.63 -2.35
CA GLU A 318 16.45 5.52 -2.30
C GLU A 318 15.72 5.48 -0.96
N GLU A 319 14.69 4.66 -0.83
CA GLU A 319 14.13 4.37 0.49
C GLU A 319 15.10 3.57 1.38
N HIS A 320 14.81 3.52 2.67
CA HIS A 320 15.58 2.70 3.61
C HIS A 320 15.39 1.20 3.35
N ARG A 321 16.44 0.43 3.64
CA ARG A 321 16.46 -1.01 3.36
C ARG A 321 15.94 -1.81 4.55
N PHE A 322 14.71 -2.31 4.44
CA PHE A 322 14.10 -3.21 5.42
C PHE A 322 13.33 -4.36 4.75
N LEU A 323 14.05 -5.36 4.26
CA LEU A 323 13.49 -6.36 3.32
C LEU A 323 12.80 -7.56 4.00
N ASN A 324 13.21 -7.92 5.22
CA ASN A 324 12.73 -9.13 5.89
C ASN A 324 11.55 -8.80 6.81
N THR A 325 10.39 -8.56 6.19
CA THR A 325 9.16 -8.17 6.89
C THR A 325 7.92 -8.46 6.04
N TRP A 326 6.79 -8.65 6.70
CA TRP A 326 5.46 -8.73 6.07
C TRP A 326 4.60 -7.49 6.27
N TRP A 327 5.12 -6.43 6.90
CA TRP A 327 4.40 -5.17 7.16
C TRP A 327 4.19 -4.30 5.91
N TYR A 328 4.92 -4.60 4.84
CA TYR A 328 5.06 -3.75 3.65
C TYR A 328 4.04 -3.96 2.57
#